data_AF-A0A2G9N1Y6-F1
#
_entry.id   AF-A0A2G9N1Y6-F1
#
_cell.length_a   1.000
_cell.length_b   1.000
_cell.length_c   1.000
_cell.angle_alpha   90.00
_cell.angle_beta   90.00
_cell.angle_gamma   90.00
#
_symmetry.space_group_name_H-M   'P 1'
#
loop_
_entity.id
_entity.type
_entity.pdbx_description
1 polymer ?
#
loop_
_entity_poly.entity_id
_entity_poly.type
_entity_poly.pdbx_seq_one_letter_code
_entity_poly.pdbx_strand_id
1 'polypeptide(L)' 'MAVSEEVKEELKSFGSKGETYDDILRKIIEVAKERQLEVLLMDESNTDSMNNALKRAKSKWQK' A
#
# COMPACT_ATOMS: atom_id res chain seq x y z
N MET A 1 -20.67 2.58 -5.80
CA MET A 1 -19.95 1.93 -4.68
C MET A 1 -20.16 2.82 -3.47
N ALA A 2 -20.81 2.32 -2.42
CA ALA A 2 -21.01 3.08 -1.18
C ALA A 2 -20.01 2.59 -0.14
N VAL A 3 -19.32 3.52 0.50
CA VAL A 3 -18.47 3.25 1.66
C VAL A 3 -19.38 2.74 2.79
N SER A 4 -18.99 1.66 3.47
CA SER A 4 -19.75 1.12 4.60
C SER A 4 -19.83 2.16 5.72
N GLU A 5 -20.87 2.08 6.54
CA GLU A 5 -21.07 3.07 7.61
C GLU A 5 -19.95 3.03 8.65
N GLU A 6 -19.41 1.85 8.89
CA GLU A 6 -18.23 1.63 9.74
C GLU A 6 -17.00 2.39 9.22
N VAL A 7 -16.70 2.30 7.92
CA VAL A 7 -15.59 3.04 7.30
C VAL A 7 -15.86 4.55 7.30
N LYS A 8 -17.12 4.99 7.21
CA LYS A 8 -17.45 6.42 7.35
C LYS A 8 -17.23 6.94 8.77
N GLU A 9 -17.56 6.16 9.79
CA GLU A 9 -17.28 6.54 11.18
C GLU A 9 -15.78 6.62 11.44
N GLU A 10 -15.03 5.64 10.94
CA GLU A 10 -13.58 5.63 11.04
C GLU A 10 -12.98 6.85 10.32
N LEU A 11 -13.45 7.17 9.11
CA LEU A 11 -13.04 8.37 8.38
C LEU A 11 -13.33 9.68 9.12
N LYS A 12 -14.45 9.78 9.85
CA LYS A 12 -14.74 10.95 10.69
C LYS A 12 -13.73 11.13 11.82
N SER A 13 -13.16 10.04 12.34
CA SER A 13 -12.14 10.11 13.40
C SER A 13 -10.82 10.73 12.95
N PHE A 14 -10.53 10.68 11.64
CA PHE A 14 -9.34 11.30 11.04
C PHE A 14 -9.50 12.80 10.79
N GLY A 15 -10.72 13.34 10.84
CA GLY A 15 -11.01 14.74 10.60
C GLY A 15 -10.90 15.62 11.85
N SER A 16 -10.51 16.88 11.66
CA SER A 16 -10.54 17.93 12.68
C SER A 16 -11.84 18.72 12.62
N LYS A 17 -12.16 19.43 13.73
CA LYS A 17 -13.39 20.24 13.81
C LYS A 17 -13.43 21.29 12.69
N GLY A 18 -14.41 21.17 11.80
CA GLY A 18 -14.62 22.08 10.66
C GLY A 18 -14.18 21.54 9.31
N GLU A 19 -13.54 20.36 9.25
CA GLU A 19 -13.20 19.71 7.98
C GLU A 19 -14.42 18.97 7.39
N THR A 20 -14.57 19.05 6.08
CA THR A 20 -15.56 18.27 5.35
C THR A 20 -15.04 16.86 5.10
N TYR A 21 -15.95 15.96 4.75
CA TYR A 21 -15.59 14.59 4.37
C TYR A 21 -14.66 14.56 3.13
N ASP A 22 -14.82 15.51 2.19
CA ASP A 22 -13.95 15.63 1.02
C ASP A 22 -12.51 16.04 1.43
N ASP A 23 -12.37 16.93 2.40
CA ASP A 23 -11.07 17.38 2.90
C ASP A 23 -10.28 16.22 3.54
N ILE A 24 -10.97 15.40 4.34
CA ILE A 24 -10.40 14.19 4.96
C ILE A 24 -9.92 13.22 3.88
N LEU A 25 -10.75 12.96 2.87
CA LEU A 25 -10.39 12.07 1.76
C LEU A 25 -9.19 12.60 0.97
N ARG A 26 -9.12 13.90 0.70
CA ARG A 26 -7.98 14.52 0.00
C ARG A 26 -6.68 14.33 0.77
N LYS A 27 -6.68 14.57 2.09
CA LYS A 27 -5.51 14.34 2.95
C LYS A 27 -5.05 12.89 2.92
N ILE A 28 -5.98 11.94 3.03
CA ILE A 28 -5.66 10.51 2.99
C ILE A 28 -5.05 10.13 1.65
N ILE A 29 -5.59 10.65 0.54
CA ILE A 29 -5.05 10.42 -0.81
C ILE A 29 -3.62 10.99 -0.94
N GLU A 30 -3.36 12.17 -0.38
CA GLU A 30 -2.02 12.78 -0.42
C GLU A 30 -0.99 11.94 0.33
N VAL A 31 -1.29 11.54 1.56
CA VAL A 31 -0.43 10.66 2.37
C VAL A 31 -0.24 9.30 1.69
N ALA A 32 -1.32 8.74 1.11
CA ALA A 32 -1.23 7.47 0.39
C ALA A 32 -0.34 7.57 -0.85
N LYS A 33 -0.36 8.69 -1.58
CA LYS A 33 0.55 8.92 -2.72
C LYS A 33 2.01 9.00 -2.28
N GLU A 34 2.29 9.70 -1.18
CA GLU A 34 3.65 9.77 -0.64
C GLU A 34 4.18 8.40 -0.22
N ARG A 35 3.33 7.57 0.40
CA ARG A 35 3.69 6.22 0.86
C ARG A 35 3.57 5.15 -0.23
N GLN A 36 3.01 5.48 -1.39
CA GLN A 36 2.80 4.50 -2.46
C GLN A 36 4.11 3.89 -2.92
N LEU A 37 5.16 4.71 -3.03
CA LEU A 37 6.48 4.24 -3.44
C LEU A 37 7.12 3.36 -2.36
N GLU A 38 6.94 3.69 -1.08
CA GLU A 38 7.43 2.90 0.04
C GLU A 38 6.79 1.51 0.07
N VAL A 39 5.45 1.44 -0.05
CA VAL A 39 4.72 0.17 -0.11
C VAL A 39 5.16 -0.67 -1.29
N LEU A 40 5.39 -0.06 -2.45
CA LEU A 40 5.87 -0.76 -3.64
C LEU A 40 7.29 -1.30 -3.48
N LEU A 41 8.20 -0.53 -2.87
CA LEU A 41 9.61 -0.89 -2.73
C LEU A 41 9.87 -1.87 -1.58
N MET A 42 9.06 -1.80 -0.52
CA MET A 42 9.17 -2.66 0.67
C MET A 42 8.32 -3.93 0.57
N ASP A 43 7.61 -4.15 -0.54
CA ASP A 43 6.81 -5.37 -0.74
C ASP A 43 7.72 -6.60 -0.89
N GLU A 44 7.79 -7.40 0.18
CA GLU A 44 8.56 -8.64 0.21
C GLU A 44 7.76 -9.86 -0.29
N SER A 45 6.47 -9.71 -0.62
CA SER A 45 5.56 -10.83 -0.93
C SER A 45 6.01 -11.67 -2.15
N ASN A 46 6.76 -11.08 -3.08
CA ASN A 46 7.34 -11.74 -4.23
C ASN A 46 8.89 -11.75 -4.21
N THR A 47 9.48 -11.69 -3.02
CA THR A 47 10.93 -11.83 -2.85
C THR A 47 11.33 -13.29 -2.70
N ASP A 48 12.60 -13.57 -2.98
CA ASP A 48 13.18 -14.87 -2.72
C ASP A 48 14.63 -14.74 -2.29
N SER A 49 15.11 -15.74 -1.55
CA SER A 49 16.48 -15.77 -1.08
C SER A 49 17.47 -15.85 -2.24
N MET A 50 18.62 -15.20 -2.05
CA MET A 50 19.71 -15.21 -3.04
C MET A 50 20.12 -16.64 -3.44
N ASN A 51 20.14 -17.57 -2.48
CA ASN A 51 20.49 -18.97 -2.72
C ASN A 51 19.49 -19.67 -3.65
N ASN A 52 18.19 -19.44 -3.46
CA ASN A 52 17.14 -19.99 -4.31
C ASN A 52 17.18 -19.38 -5.71
N ALA A 53 17.41 -18.07 -5.80
CA ALA A 53 17.59 -17.37 -7.07
C ALA A 53 18.79 -17.93 -7.86
N LEU A 54 19.93 -18.14 -7.20
CA LEU A 54 21.13 -18.71 -7.80
C LEU A 54 20.91 -20.15 -8.28
N LYS A 55 20.21 -20.96 -7.49
CA LYS A 55 19.85 -22.34 -7.85
C LYS A 55 18.94 -22.38 -9.07
N ARG A 56 17.92 -21.51 -9.13
CA ARG A 56 17.04 -21.37 -10.32
C ARG A 56 17.80 -20.93 -11.56
N ALA A 57 18.69 -19.95 -11.43
CA ALA A 57 19.49 -19.44 -12.54
C ALA A 57 20.40 -20.54 -13.12
N LYS A 58 21.14 -21.24 -12.25
CA LYS A 58 21.98 -22.38 -12.67
C LYS A 58 21.16 -23.48 -13.33
N SER A 59 20.00 -23.83 -12.77
CA SER A 59 19.12 -24.85 -13.34
C SER A 59 18.55 -24.46 -14.71
N LYS A 60 18.30 -23.17 -14.97
CA LYS A 60 17.81 -22.69 -16.27
C LYS A 60 18.91 -22.59 -17.33
N TRP A 61 20.14 -22.29 -16.93
CA TRP A 61 21.27 -22.10 -17.85
C TRP A 61 22.09 -23.36 -18.16
N GLN A 62 21.82 -24.50 -17.52
CA GLN A 62 22.43 -25.79 -17.88
C GLN A 62 21.84 -26.44 -19.15
N LYS A 63 21.56 -25.63 -20.18
CA LYS A 63 21.35 -26.14 -21.54
C LYS A 63 22.66 -26.09 -22.33
#